data_AF-A0A5B8BM40-F1
#
_entry.id   AF-A0A5B8BM40-F1
#
_cell.length_a   1.000
_cell.length_b   1.000
_cell.length_c   1.000
_cell.angle_alpha   90.00
_cell.angle_beta   90.00
_cell.angle_gamma   90.00
#
_symmetry.space_group_name_H-M   'P 1'
#
loop_
_entity.id
_entity.type
_entity.pdbx_description
1 polymer ?
#
loop_
_entity_poly.entity_id
_entity_poly.type
_entity_poly.pdbx_seq_one_letter_code
_entity_poly.pdbx_strand_id
1 'polypeptide(L)'
;MSASVKPDGAGWFGPAFAVVAALVIFRLALLPFARAEVFVDEAQYWLWGQELAFGYYSKPPMIGWLLRGVTELAGSDAAFWLRAPAAVLHGATALLLAGLAAELADRRTAILVAASYITLPLVAVGSFLISTDTVMFPFLAGALWAWLRVIREQSWGAAVLAGALVGLAVMSKYAGLYYVLCAGLAAVFVPGARVRWSDAGLALVALLIVISPNIIWNIQNGLSTLEHTMDNADWVRDPGARAGLNWAALGEFAGSQFVVFGPVLLVGLLWSAVKRRSAMLLWFALPILVLVCGQALLSKAYANWAAAAYLAGTIAAVITVRGWGRWAMGVSLALGAGLAVVLVLATVFAPVLRLGDGPLLMERYLGRIAMSSAIAARAEAEGVSVVVADDRDVLADLFYRIRGRGVAGKITGLEAYARPERGRPPNHYVQSHAFAGSPGDVLYVSRRNVPPACEGAVALEPIAPDEGAFRRRPQTVWRVPGDCWTEGARP
;
A
#
# COMPACT_ATOMS: atom_id res chain seq x y z
N MET A 1 -37.31 31.99 -3.55
CA MET A 1 -37.73 30.66 -4.03
C MET A 1 -36.80 30.22 -5.15
N SER A 2 -36.00 29.18 -4.92
CA SER A 2 -35.42 28.35 -5.99
C SER A 2 -35.62 26.92 -5.52
N ALA A 3 -36.54 26.20 -6.17
CA ALA A 3 -36.75 24.79 -5.91
C ALA A 3 -35.43 24.08 -6.20
N SER A 4 -34.76 23.58 -5.16
CA SER A 4 -33.59 22.74 -5.33
C SER A 4 -34.08 21.44 -5.97
N VAL A 5 -34.02 21.38 -7.30
CA VAL A 5 -34.21 20.15 -8.06
C VAL A 5 -33.29 19.12 -7.42
N LYS A 6 -33.86 18.09 -6.79
CA LYS A 6 -33.07 16.97 -6.27
C LYS A 6 -32.21 16.48 -7.44
N PRO A 7 -30.91 16.30 -7.25
CA PRO A 7 -30.07 15.78 -8.31
C PRO A 7 -30.66 14.45 -8.80
N ASP A 8 -30.93 14.36 -10.11
CA ASP A 8 -31.44 13.13 -10.72
C ASP A 8 -30.29 12.12 -10.79
N GLY A 9 -30.07 11.46 -9.66
CA GLY A 9 -29.09 10.41 -9.49
C GLY A 9 -29.59 9.07 -10.03
N ALA A 10 -30.88 8.90 -10.34
CA ALA A 10 -31.44 7.58 -10.64
C ALA A 10 -30.74 6.89 -11.84
N GLY A 11 -30.57 5.57 -11.78
CA GLY A 11 -29.99 4.79 -12.87
C GLY A 11 -28.48 4.99 -13.09
N TRP A 12 -27.74 5.52 -12.11
CA TRP A 12 -26.27 5.62 -12.17
C TRP A 12 -25.55 4.27 -12.04
N PHE A 13 -26.12 3.36 -11.23
CA PHE A 13 -25.44 2.13 -10.81
C PHE A 13 -25.11 1.21 -11.97
N GLY A 14 -26.08 0.90 -12.85
CA GLY A 14 -25.87 -0.03 -13.97
C GLY A 14 -24.69 0.36 -14.88
N PRO A 15 -24.65 1.58 -15.44
CA PRO A 15 -23.53 2.03 -16.26
C PRO A 15 -22.21 2.13 -15.50
N ALA A 16 -22.20 2.63 -14.25
CA ALA A 16 -20.99 2.70 -13.45
C ALA A 16 -20.43 1.31 -13.13
N PHE A 17 -21.31 0.37 -12.75
CA PHE A 17 -20.99 -1.03 -12.53
C PHE A 17 -20.43 -1.69 -13.78
N ALA A 18 -21.04 -1.46 -14.96
CA ALA A 18 -20.52 -2.03 -16.21
C ALA A 18 -19.08 -1.57 -16.51
N VAL A 19 -18.78 -0.27 -16.34
CA VAL A 19 -17.41 0.27 -16.54
C VAL A 19 -16.43 -0.33 -15.53
N VAL A 20 -16.81 -0.36 -14.24
CA VAL A 20 -15.96 -0.89 -13.18
C VAL A 20 -15.72 -2.39 -13.36
N ALA A 21 -16.78 -3.17 -13.59
CA ALA A 21 -16.71 -4.61 -13.82
C ALA A 21 -15.86 -4.94 -15.03
N ALA A 22 -16.02 -4.22 -16.15
CA ALA A 22 -15.20 -4.44 -17.34
C ALA A 22 -13.69 -4.27 -17.03
N LEU A 23 -13.30 -3.21 -16.31
CA LEU A 23 -11.90 -3.00 -15.95
C LEU A 23 -11.40 -3.96 -14.88
N VAL A 24 -12.22 -4.32 -13.88
CA VAL A 24 -11.85 -5.32 -12.87
C VAL A 24 -11.64 -6.68 -13.53
N ILE A 25 -12.58 -7.13 -14.39
CA ILE A 25 -12.47 -8.37 -15.15
C ILE A 25 -11.23 -8.34 -16.05
N PHE A 26 -11.00 -7.26 -16.78
CA PHE A 26 -9.80 -7.10 -17.61
C PHE A 26 -8.51 -7.25 -16.79
N ARG A 27 -8.43 -6.63 -15.60
CA ARG A 27 -7.27 -6.75 -14.71
C ARG A 27 -7.09 -8.19 -14.21
N LEU A 28 -8.17 -8.80 -13.71
CA LEU A 28 -8.14 -10.19 -13.23
C LEU A 28 -7.76 -11.18 -14.35
N ALA A 29 -8.25 -10.97 -15.57
CA ALA A 29 -7.92 -11.80 -16.72
C ALA A 29 -6.44 -11.71 -17.12
N LEU A 30 -5.78 -10.57 -16.86
CA LEU A 30 -4.36 -10.38 -17.17
C LEU A 30 -3.40 -10.81 -16.06
N LEU A 31 -3.85 -10.91 -14.80
CA LEU A 31 -3.02 -11.32 -13.67
C LEU A 31 -2.30 -12.68 -13.87
N PRO A 32 -2.92 -13.73 -14.43
CA PRO A 32 -2.22 -15.01 -14.69
C PRO A 32 -1.04 -14.89 -15.66
N PHE A 33 -1.04 -13.86 -16.51
CA PHE A 33 0.03 -13.59 -17.48
C PHE A 33 1.09 -12.61 -16.94
N ALA A 34 0.87 -12.02 -15.76
CA ALA A 34 1.82 -11.10 -15.15
C ALA A 34 3.11 -11.86 -14.77
N ARG A 35 4.23 -11.42 -15.33
CA ARG A 35 5.57 -11.99 -15.09
C ARG A 35 6.38 -11.22 -14.05
N ALA A 36 5.87 -10.09 -13.58
CA ALA A 36 6.43 -9.41 -12.41
C ALA A 36 6.27 -10.32 -11.17
N GLU A 37 7.40 -10.70 -10.56
CA GLU A 37 7.44 -11.60 -9.40
C GLU A 37 6.88 -10.89 -8.15
N VAL A 38 6.59 -11.67 -7.10
CA VAL A 38 6.07 -11.14 -5.83
C VAL A 38 7.10 -10.20 -5.21
N PHE A 39 6.68 -8.98 -4.89
CA PHE A 39 7.56 -7.98 -4.33
C PHE A 39 7.76 -8.18 -2.82
N VAL A 40 8.81 -7.58 -2.27
CA VAL A 40 9.21 -7.69 -0.85
C VAL A 40 8.05 -7.40 0.10
N ASP A 41 7.30 -6.34 -0.17
CA ASP A 41 6.16 -5.94 0.66
C ASP A 41 5.00 -6.93 0.55
N GLU A 42 4.70 -7.44 -0.65
CA GLU A 42 3.63 -8.42 -0.88
C GLU A 42 3.91 -9.75 -0.15
N ALA A 43 5.15 -10.23 -0.24
CA ALA A 43 5.61 -11.42 0.49
C ALA A 43 5.53 -11.22 2.02
N GLN A 44 5.90 -10.02 2.50
CA GLN A 44 5.81 -9.71 3.92
C GLN A 44 4.35 -9.59 4.41
N TYR A 45 3.47 -8.96 3.62
CA TYR A 45 2.05 -8.89 3.95
C TYR A 45 1.41 -10.29 4.00
N TRP A 46 1.80 -11.16 3.09
CA TRP A 46 1.39 -12.56 3.11
C TRP A 46 1.91 -13.29 4.36
N LEU A 47 3.18 -13.10 4.73
CA LEU A 47 3.79 -13.74 5.89
C LEU A 47 3.09 -13.31 7.19
N TRP A 48 2.78 -12.03 7.35
CA TRP A 48 1.99 -11.51 8.46
C TRP A 48 0.62 -12.19 8.58
N GLY A 49 -0.04 -12.45 7.44
CA GLY A 49 -1.31 -13.17 7.41
C GLY A 49 -1.25 -14.57 8.02
N GLN A 50 -0.07 -15.19 8.12
CA GLN A 50 0.08 -16.53 8.70
C GLN A 50 -0.08 -16.55 10.23
N GLU A 51 0.05 -15.39 10.89
CA GLU A 51 -0.08 -15.28 12.36
C GLU A 51 -1.43 -14.69 12.80
N LEU A 52 -2.13 -13.97 11.91
CA LEU A 52 -3.40 -13.26 12.19
C LEU A 52 -3.34 -12.35 13.44
N ALA A 53 -2.17 -11.77 13.72
CA ALA A 53 -1.99 -10.85 14.85
C ALA A 53 -2.82 -9.56 14.67
N PHE A 54 -3.04 -8.84 15.78
CA PHE A 54 -3.75 -7.55 15.79
C PHE A 54 -2.86 -6.35 15.42
N GLY A 55 -1.59 -6.59 15.08
CA GLY A 55 -0.65 -5.63 14.53
C GLY A 55 0.61 -6.35 14.07
N TYR A 56 1.44 -5.68 13.30
CA TYR A 56 2.70 -6.22 12.79
C TYR A 56 3.81 -5.18 12.85
N TYR A 57 5.06 -5.56 12.56
CA TYR A 57 6.25 -4.70 12.67
C TYR A 57 6.06 -3.25 12.17
N SER A 58 5.34 -3.04 11.07
CA SER A 58 5.18 -1.69 10.49
C SER A 58 3.77 -1.30 10.08
N LYS A 59 2.77 -2.20 10.17
CA LYS A 59 1.40 -1.94 9.75
C LYS A 59 0.33 -2.53 10.69
N PRO A 60 -0.87 -1.95 10.69
CA PRO A 60 -2.09 -2.54 11.22
C PRO A 60 -2.48 -3.88 10.54
N PRO A 61 -3.46 -4.63 11.10
CA PRO A 61 -3.55 -6.06 10.81
C PRO A 61 -4.30 -6.44 9.53
N MET A 62 -5.17 -5.57 8.99
CA MET A 62 -6.17 -6.01 8.01
C MET A 62 -5.60 -6.51 6.68
N ILE A 63 -4.42 -6.04 6.26
CA ILE A 63 -3.81 -6.56 5.03
C ILE A 63 -3.40 -8.02 5.16
N GLY A 64 -2.83 -8.41 6.31
CA GLY A 64 -2.47 -9.80 6.59
C GLY A 64 -3.73 -10.68 6.70
N TRP A 65 -4.75 -10.20 7.41
CA TRP A 65 -6.03 -10.91 7.54
C TRP A 65 -6.72 -11.12 6.20
N LEU A 66 -6.76 -10.08 5.35
CA LEU A 66 -7.31 -10.16 4.00
C LEU A 66 -6.59 -11.23 3.17
N LEU A 67 -5.26 -11.15 3.13
CA LEU A 67 -4.46 -12.09 2.34
C LEU A 67 -4.60 -13.52 2.84
N ARG A 68 -4.62 -13.74 4.17
CA ARG A 68 -4.90 -15.05 4.77
C ARG A 68 -6.27 -15.58 4.36
N GLY A 69 -7.32 -14.77 4.48
CA GLY A 69 -8.67 -15.17 4.10
C GLY A 69 -8.79 -15.54 2.62
N VAL A 70 -8.20 -14.73 1.73
CA VAL A 70 -8.22 -14.99 0.28
C VAL A 70 -7.45 -16.25 -0.10
N THR A 71 -6.24 -16.42 0.44
CA THR A 71 -5.38 -17.56 0.11
C THR A 71 -5.89 -18.88 0.68
N GLU A 72 -6.51 -18.87 1.86
CA GLU A 72 -7.18 -20.06 2.41
C GLU A 72 -8.41 -20.45 1.60
N LEU A 73 -9.25 -19.48 1.21
CA LEU A 73 -10.41 -19.75 0.35
C LEU A 73 -10.00 -20.31 -1.02
N ALA A 74 -8.87 -19.84 -1.56
CA ALA A 74 -8.33 -20.31 -2.81
C ALA A 74 -7.55 -21.62 -2.72
N GLY A 75 -7.13 -22.04 -1.52
CA GLY A 75 -6.18 -23.15 -1.32
C GLY A 75 -4.80 -22.90 -1.93
N SER A 76 -4.43 -21.64 -2.19
CA SER A 76 -3.19 -21.28 -2.89
C SER A 76 -2.72 -19.87 -2.50
N ASP A 77 -1.41 -19.76 -2.32
CA ASP A 77 -0.69 -18.52 -2.03
C ASP A 77 -0.10 -17.87 -3.29
N ALA A 78 -0.41 -18.38 -4.48
CA ALA A 78 0.14 -17.87 -5.75
C ALA A 78 -0.07 -16.35 -5.91
N ALA A 79 0.84 -15.69 -6.65
CA ALA A 79 0.82 -14.24 -6.86
C ALA A 79 -0.54 -13.70 -7.34
N PHE A 80 -1.28 -14.49 -8.13
CA PHE A 80 -2.65 -14.18 -8.55
C PHE A 80 -3.55 -13.90 -7.34
N TRP A 81 -3.57 -14.78 -6.33
CA TRP A 81 -4.45 -14.67 -5.16
C TRP A 81 -4.04 -13.54 -4.22
N LEU A 82 -2.76 -13.18 -4.18
CA LEU A 82 -2.30 -12.00 -3.44
C LEU A 82 -2.79 -10.69 -4.08
N ARG A 83 -2.85 -10.64 -5.41
CA ARG A 83 -3.13 -9.41 -6.18
C ARG A 83 -4.60 -9.26 -6.59
N ALA A 84 -5.33 -10.36 -6.78
CA ALA A 84 -6.75 -10.37 -7.13
C ALA A 84 -7.64 -9.48 -6.23
N PRO A 85 -7.55 -9.54 -4.88
CA PRO A 85 -8.38 -8.69 -4.03
C PRO A 85 -8.12 -7.19 -4.25
N ALA A 86 -6.93 -6.81 -4.73
CA ALA A 86 -6.59 -5.42 -4.95
C ALA A 86 -7.47 -4.76 -6.02
N ALA A 87 -7.65 -5.43 -7.17
CA ALA A 87 -8.54 -4.96 -8.23
C ALA A 87 -10.00 -4.87 -7.77
N VAL A 88 -10.47 -5.85 -6.99
CA VAL A 88 -11.84 -5.90 -6.47
C VAL A 88 -12.09 -4.76 -5.48
N LEU A 89 -11.18 -4.51 -4.54
CA LEU A 89 -11.32 -3.43 -3.54
C LEU A 89 -11.29 -2.04 -4.17
N HIS A 90 -10.47 -1.83 -5.20
CA HIS A 90 -10.53 -0.60 -5.99
C HIS A 90 -11.84 -0.47 -6.77
N GLY A 91 -12.38 -1.57 -7.30
CA GLY A 91 -13.72 -1.58 -7.91
C GLY A 91 -14.82 -1.19 -6.92
N ALA A 92 -14.80 -1.77 -5.72
CA ALA A 92 -15.72 -1.41 -4.65
C ALA A 92 -15.59 0.08 -4.26
N THR A 93 -14.37 0.58 -4.13
CA THR A 93 -14.11 2.00 -3.87
C THR A 93 -14.67 2.89 -4.98
N ALA A 94 -14.48 2.53 -6.25
CA ALA A 94 -15.01 3.28 -7.39
C ALA A 94 -16.54 3.42 -7.34
N LEU A 95 -17.24 2.34 -6.98
CA LEU A 95 -18.70 2.31 -6.86
C LEU A 95 -19.20 3.12 -5.66
N LEU A 96 -18.51 3.05 -4.52
CA LEU A 96 -18.83 3.88 -3.34
C LEU A 96 -18.68 5.37 -3.66
N LEU A 97 -17.59 5.76 -4.34
CA LEU A 97 -17.37 7.14 -4.77
C LEU A 97 -18.40 7.59 -5.81
N ALA A 98 -18.80 6.71 -6.74
CA ALA A 98 -19.87 6.99 -7.68
C ALA A 98 -21.22 7.22 -6.97
N GLY A 99 -21.57 6.39 -6.00
CA GLY A 99 -22.79 6.59 -5.20
C GLY A 99 -22.79 7.93 -4.47
N LEU A 100 -21.66 8.27 -3.84
CA LEU A 100 -21.48 9.58 -3.21
C LEU A 100 -21.61 10.72 -4.23
N ALA A 101 -21.02 10.60 -5.41
CA ALA A 101 -21.12 11.59 -6.47
C ALA A 101 -22.54 11.70 -7.07
N ALA A 102 -23.33 10.63 -7.09
CA ALA A 102 -24.73 10.66 -7.50
C ALA A 102 -25.58 11.50 -6.54
N GLU A 103 -25.31 11.40 -5.23
CA GLU A 103 -26.01 12.16 -4.19
C GLU A 103 -25.56 13.63 -4.06
N LEU A 104 -24.34 13.94 -4.51
CA LEU A 104 -23.76 15.28 -4.46
C LEU A 104 -23.96 16.07 -5.75
N ALA A 105 -24.10 15.40 -6.90
CA ALA A 105 -24.14 16.03 -8.21
C ALA A 105 -25.24 15.45 -9.12
N ASP A 106 -24.99 14.38 -9.86
CA ASP A 106 -25.98 13.79 -10.78
C ASP A 106 -25.49 12.43 -11.31
N ARG A 107 -26.39 11.69 -11.98
CA ARG A 107 -26.10 10.41 -12.62
C ARG A 107 -24.84 10.43 -13.48
N ARG A 108 -24.64 11.46 -14.31
CA ARG A 108 -23.51 11.52 -15.24
C ARG A 108 -22.19 11.68 -14.48
N THR A 109 -22.19 12.47 -13.42
CA THR A 109 -21.02 12.67 -12.55
C THR A 109 -20.64 11.40 -11.84
N ALA A 110 -21.62 10.65 -11.33
CA ALA A 110 -21.37 9.35 -10.71
C ALA A 110 -20.60 8.40 -11.65
N ILE A 111 -21.08 8.25 -12.88
CA ILE A 111 -20.44 7.40 -13.90
C ILE A 111 -19.01 7.89 -14.20
N LEU A 112 -18.83 9.20 -14.36
CA LEU A 112 -17.51 9.80 -14.63
C LEU A 112 -16.55 9.67 -13.43
N VAL A 113 -17.05 9.73 -12.19
CA VAL A 113 -16.25 9.51 -10.97
C VAL A 113 -15.79 8.06 -10.90
N ALA A 114 -16.67 7.09 -11.12
CA ALA A 114 -16.28 5.69 -11.17
C ALA A 114 -15.20 5.44 -12.23
N ALA A 115 -15.44 5.92 -13.46
CA ALA A 115 -14.50 5.78 -14.57
C ALA A 115 -13.16 6.49 -14.31
N SER A 116 -13.19 7.70 -13.75
CA SER A 116 -11.98 8.47 -13.46
C SER A 116 -11.17 7.83 -12.34
N TYR A 117 -11.82 7.42 -11.24
CA TYR A 117 -11.13 6.79 -10.11
C TYR A 117 -10.49 5.46 -10.54
N ILE A 118 -11.25 4.58 -11.17
CA ILE A 118 -10.76 3.23 -11.52
C ILE A 118 -9.63 3.28 -12.56
N THR A 119 -9.53 4.35 -13.34
CA THR A 119 -8.46 4.58 -14.34
C THR A 119 -7.33 5.49 -13.84
N LEU A 120 -7.34 5.94 -12.57
CA LEU A 120 -6.21 6.70 -12.01
C LEU A 120 -4.93 5.86 -12.10
N PRO A 121 -3.78 6.46 -12.46
CA PRO A 121 -2.52 5.72 -12.54
C PRO A 121 -2.14 5.05 -11.22
N LEU A 122 -2.33 5.75 -10.09
CA LEU A 122 -2.18 5.19 -8.75
C LEU A 122 -3.05 3.94 -8.52
N VAL A 123 -4.32 4.00 -8.92
CA VAL A 123 -5.29 2.89 -8.76
C VAL A 123 -4.95 1.75 -9.70
N ALA A 124 -4.43 2.03 -10.90
CA ALA A 124 -3.93 1.01 -11.80
C ALA A 124 -2.76 0.25 -11.16
N VAL A 125 -1.73 0.94 -10.65
CA VAL A 125 -0.62 0.30 -9.92
C VAL A 125 -1.13 -0.48 -8.72
N GLY A 126 -1.96 0.14 -7.87
CA GLY A 126 -2.51 -0.47 -6.66
C GLY A 126 -3.47 -1.63 -6.90
N SER A 127 -3.93 -1.85 -8.15
CA SER A 127 -4.74 -3.01 -8.54
C SER A 127 -3.91 -4.21 -8.98
N PHE A 128 -2.62 -4.02 -9.29
CA PHE A 128 -1.68 -5.10 -9.65
C PHE A 128 -0.66 -5.40 -8.56
N LEU A 129 -0.39 -4.43 -7.69
CA LEU A 129 0.54 -4.55 -6.58
C LEU A 129 -0.23 -4.21 -5.32
N ILE A 130 -0.58 -5.24 -4.55
CA ILE A 130 -1.41 -5.04 -3.38
C ILE A 130 -0.65 -4.22 -2.33
N SER A 131 -1.37 -3.29 -1.71
CA SER A 131 -0.82 -2.43 -0.67
C SER A 131 -1.86 -2.18 0.43
N THR A 132 -1.38 -1.65 1.56
CA THR A 132 -2.25 -1.25 2.67
C THR A 132 -3.22 -0.12 2.29
N ASP A 133 -2.85 0.72 1.31
CA ASP A 133 -3.72 1.74 0.75
C ASP A 133 -4.97 1.13 0.11
N THR A 134 -4.78 0.05 -0.66
CA THR A 134 -5.87 -0.64 -1.37
C THR A 134 -6.94 -1.17 -0.42
N VAL A 135 -6.53 -1.69 0.75
CA VAL A 135 -7.45 -2.18 1.79
C VAL A 135 -8.15 -1.03 2.51
N MET A 136 -7.45 0.08 2.74
CA MET A 136 -7.98 1.26 3.46
C MET A 136 -9.07 2.02 2.68
N PHE A 137 -8.93 2.14 1.35
CA PHE A 137 -9.76 3.03 0.54
C PHE A 137 -11.28 2.76 0.54
N PRO A 138 -11.79 1.52 0.44
CA PRO A 138 -13.24 1.32 0.49
C PRO A 138 -13.83 1.77 1.82
N PHE A 139 -13.10 1.61 2.93
CA PHE A 139 -13.54 2.08 4.24
C PHE A 139 -13.56 3.60 4.33
N LEU A 140 -12.55 4.29 3.80
CA LEU A 140 -12.57 5.77 3.76
C LEU A 140 -13.65 6.32 2.82
N ALA A 141 -13.89 5.69 1.67
CA ALA A 141 -14.98 6.07 0.77
C ALA A 141 -16.36 5.85 1.42
N GLY A 142 -16.54 4.72 2.11
CA GLY A 142 -17.74 4.46 2.91
C GLY A 142 -17.91 5.44 4.07
N ALA A 143 -16.82 5.81 4.75
CA ALA A 143 -16.84 6.79 5.83
C ALA A 143 -17.24 8.18 5.32
N LEU A 144 -16.77 8.60 4.14
CA LEU A 144 -17.21 9.84 3.50
C LEU A 144 -18.73 9.83 3.21
N TRP A 145 -19.25 8.69 2.74
CA TRP A 145 -20.68 8.51 2.54
C TRP A 145 -21.47 8.55 3.86
N ALA A 146 -21.04 7.82 4.87
CA ALA A 146 -21.68 7.80 6.19
C ALA A 146 -21.69 9.20 6.82
N TRP A 147 -20.61 9.96 6.67
CA TRP A 147 -20.54 11.33 7.17
C TRP A 147 -21.48 12.30 6.44
N LEU A 148 -21.72 12.11 5.13
CA LEU A 148 -22.76 12.85 4.42
C LEU A 148 -24.15 12.61 5.04
N ARG A 149 -24.41 11.39 5.52
CA ARG A 149 -25.64 11.05 6.24
C ARG A 149 -25.69 11.66 7.62
N VAL A 150 -24.57 11.68 8.35
CA VAL A 150 -24.47 12.38 9.65
C VAL A 150 -24.86 13.85 9.51
N ILE A 151 -24.30 14.58 8.54
CA ILE A 151 -24.54 16.02 8.39
C ILE A 151 -25.94 16.34 7.84
N ARG A 152 -26.53 15.47 7.01
CA ARG A 152 -27.85 15.71 6.38
C ARG A 152 -29.02 15.21 7.23
N GLU A 153 -28.85 14.07 7.89
CA GLU A 153 -29.93 13.34 8.55
C GLU A 153 -29.79 13.35 10.07
N GLN A 154 -28.65 13.80 10.63
CA GLN A 154 -28.37 13.79 12.07
C GLN A 154 -28.60 12.42 12.71
N SER A 155 -28.20 11.38 11.98
CA SER A 155 -28.42 9.98 12.34
C SER A 155 -27.28 9.46 13.20
N TRP A 156 -27.60 9.03 14.42
CA TRP A 156 -26.65 8.35 15.32
C TRP A 156 -26.09 7.07 14.68
N GLY A 157 -26.92 6.34 13.91
CA GLY A 157 -26.49 5.12 13.21
C GLY A 157 -25.46 5.43 12.13
N ALA A 158 -25.63 6.54 11.40
CA ALA A 158 -24.63 7.02 10.45
C ALA A 158 -23.34 7.46 11.15
N ALA A 159 -23.43 8.03 12.35
CA ALA A 159 -22.27 8.45 13.14
C ALA A 159 -21.45 7.24 13.62
N VAL A 160 -22.11 6.23 14.17
CA VAL A 160 -21.49 4.96 14.55
C VAL A 160 -20.85 4.29 13.33
N LEU A 161 -21.56 4.23 12.20
CA LEU A 161 -21.02 3.67 10.96
C LEU A 161 -19.80 4.44 10.46
N ALA A 162 -19.83 5.77 10.46
CA ALA A 162 -18.68 6.60 10.07
C ALA A 162 -17.47 6.32 10.96
N GLY A 163 -17.66 6.30 12.29
CA GLY A 163 -16.62 5.97 13.25
C GLY A 163 -16.02 4.57 13.05
N ALA A 164 -16.88 3.56 12.88
CA ALA A 164 -16.46 2.19 12.65
C ALA A 164 -15.67 2.03 11.34
N LEU A 165 -16.13 2.66 10.25
CA LEU A 165 -15.43 2.64 8.96
C LEU A 165 -14.08 3.36 9.02
N VAL A 166 -13.98 4.49 9.73
CA VAL A 166 -12.68 5.12 9.98
C VAL A 166 -11.79 4.21 10.82
N GLY A 167 -12.33 3.54 11.84
CA GLY A 167 -11.61 2.53 12.61
C GLY A 167 -11.04 1.41 11.73
N LEU A 168 -11.84 0.86 10.81
CA LEU A 168 -11.39 -0.15 9.86
C LEU A 168 -10.35 0.39 8.87
N ALA A 169 -10.50 1.64 8.42
CA ALA A 169 -9.47 2.30 7.62
C ALA A 169 -8.14 2.39 8.38
N VAL A 170 -8.18 2.77 9.66
CA VAL A 170 -7.00 2.82 10.55
C VAL A 170 -6.43 1.42 10.79
N MET A 171 -7.27 0.39 10.94
CA MET A 171 -6.87 -1.02 11.04
C MET A 171 -6.30 -1.59 9.71
N SER A 172 -6.43 -0.85 8.60
CA SER A 172 -5.77 -1.13 7.33
C SER A 172 -4.46 -0.38 7.18
N LYS A 173 -4.46 0.92 7.51
CA LYS A 173 -3.29 1.80 7.46
C LYS A 173 -3.53 3.02 8.36
N TYR A 174 -2.55 3.41 9.17
CA TYR A 174 -2.69 4.57 10.08
C TYR A 174 -2.99 5.91 9.37
N ALA A 175 -2.70 6.02 8.07
CA ALA A 175 -3.13 7.16 7.24
C ALA A 175 -4.65 7.35 7.22
N GLY A 176 -5.45 6.35 7.62
CA GLY A 176 -6.89 6.49 7.84
C GLY A 176 -7.26 7.60 8.82
N LEU A 177 -6.35 7.95 9.76
CA LEU A 177 -6.54 9.06 10.70
C LEU A 177 -6.59 10.44 10.03
N TYR A 178 -6.08 10.58 8.80
CA TYR A 178 -6.27 11.80 8.01
C TYR A 178 -7.74 12.18 7.88
N TYR A 179 -8.63 11.18 7.86
CA TYR A 179 -10.06 11.41 7.86
C TYR A 179 -10.52 12.25 9.05
N VAL A 180 -10.06 11.95 10.27
CA VAL A 180 -10.47 12.64 11.49
C VAL A 180 -10.04 14.11 11.44
N LEU A 181 -8.79 14.35 11.01
CA LEU A 181 -8.27 15.71 10.78
C LEU A 181 -9.14 16.46 9.76
N CYS A 182 -9.39 15.84 8.59
CA CYS A 182 -10.19 16.44 7.54
C CYS A 182 -11.64 16.72 7.95
N ALA A 183 -12.29 15.79 8.65
CA ALA A 183 -13.66 15.95 9.14
C ALA A 183 -13.75 17.09 10.18
N GLY A 184 -12.77 17.18 11.09
CA GLY A 184 -12.68 18.27 12.05
C GLY A 184 -12.51 19.63 11.38
N LEU A 185 -11.56 19.74 10.44
CA LEU A 185 -11.33 20.96 9.68
C LEU A 185 -12.56 21.34 8.83
N ALA A 186 -13.21 20.36 8.18
CA ALA A 186 -14.45 20.59 7.44
C ALA A 186 -15.55 21.14 8.35
N ALA A 187 -15.76 20.55 9.53
CA ALA A 187 -16.76 21.02 10.50
C ALA A 187 -16.49 22.45 10.99
N VAL A 188 -15.22 22.84 11.14
CA VAL A 188 -14.83 24.20 11.54
C VAL A 188 -15.07 25.20 10.41
N PHE A 189 -14.59 24.90 9.20
CA PHE A 189 -14.50 25.89 8.11
C PHE A 189 -15.66 25.85 7.10
N VAL A 190 -16.49 24.79 7.10
CA VAL A 190 -17.62 24.65 6.19
C VAL A 190 -18.91 24.53 7.01
N PRO A 191 -19.76 25.57 7.06
CA PRO A 191 -20.98 25.54 7.87
C PRO A 191 -21.90 24.34 7.60
N GLY A 192 -22.01 23.91 6.33
CA GLY A 192 -22.80 22.73 5.93
C GLY A 192 -22.16 21.38 6.23
N ALA A 193 -20.94 21.35 6.78
CA ALA A 193 -20.20 20.15 7.16
C ALA A 193 -20.18 19.94 8.69
N ARG A 194 -20.89 20.79 9.45
CA ARG A 194 -20.94 20.71 10.91
C ARG A 194 -21.69 19.46 11.35
N VAL A 195 -21.08 18.76 12.30
CA VAL A 195 -21.66 17.58 12.96
C VAL A 195 -22.03 17.96 14.39
N ARG A 196 -23.12 17.40 14.93
CA ARG A 196 -23.48 17.59 16.34
C ARG A 196 -22.41 16.96 17.23
N TRP A 197 -22.09 17.58 18.37
CA TRP A 197 -21.12 17.03 19.31
C TRP A 197 -21.47 15.61 19.79
N SER A 198 -22.75 15.29 19.94
CA SER A 198 -23.22 13.93 20.25
C SER A 198 -22.83 12.92 19.17
N ASP A 199 -23.02 13.27 17.90
CA ASP A 199 -22.74 12.40 16.76
C ASP A 199 -21.23 12.27 16.56
N ALA A 200 -20.49 13.37 16.71
CA ALA A 200 -19.02 13.35 16.69
C ALA A 200 -18.46 12.46 17.83
N GLY A 201 -19.04 12.55 19.03
CA GLY A 201 -18.70 11.70 20.17
C GLY A 201 -18.98 10.22 19.90
N LEU A 202 -20.15 9.89 19.33
CA LEU A 202 -20.50 8.52 18.94
C LEU A 202 -19.56 7.95 17.87
N ALA A 203 -19.23 8.75 16.85
CA ALA A 203 -18.28 8.36 15.83
C ALA A 203 -16.88 8.11 16.44
N LEU A 204 -16.44 8.97 17.36
CA LEU A 204 -15.16 8.79 18.05
C LEU A 204 -15.16 7.51 18.91
N VAL A 205 -16.22 7.25 19.67
CA VAL A 205 -16.34 6.01 20.47
C VAL A 205 -16.31 4.77 19.57
N ALA A 206 -17.07 4.76 18.47
CA ALA A 206 -17.08 3.64 17.54
C ALA A 206 -15.70 3.41 16.90
N LEU A 207 -15.00 4.48 16.51
CA LEU A 207 -13.62 4.43 16.03
C LEU A 207 -12.72 3.78 17.08
N LEU A 208 -12.74 4.30 18.31
CA LEU A 208 -11.88 3.82 19.42
C LEU A 208 -12.11 2.35 19.73
N ILE A 209 -13.37 1.90 19.74
CA ILE A 209 -13.72 0.48 19.92
C ILE A 209 -13.08 -0.37 18.83
N VAL A 210 -13.22 0.02 17.55
CA VAL A 210 -12.69 -0.75 16.43
C VAL A 210 -11.16 -0.81 16.44
N ILE A 211 -10.47 0.28 16.80
CA ILE A 211 -9.00 0.30 16.81
C ILE A 211 -8.40 -0.28 18.09
N SER A 212 -9.20 -0.47 19.14
CA SER A 212 -8.71 -0.91 20.46
C SER A 212 -7.87 -2.19 20.44
N PRO A 213 -8.18 -3.25 19.65
CA PRO A 213 -7.37 -4.46 19.65
C PRO A 213 -5.94 -4.21 19.15
N ASN A 214 -5.76 -3.35 18.14
CA ASN A 214 -4.43 -2.99 17.63
C ASN A 214 -3.66 -2.10 18.61
N ILE A 215 -4.36 -1.21 19.34
CA ILE A 215 -3.73 -0.39 20.39
C ILE A 215 -3.21 -1.31 21.50
N ILE A 216 -4.05 -2.22 22.00
CA ILE A 216 -3.68 -3.17 23.06
C ILE A 216 -2.51 -4.04 22.61
N TRP A 217 -2.57 -4.57 21.39
CA TRP A 217 -1.48 -5.37 20.82
C TRP A 217 -0.17 -4.58 20.73
N ASN A 218 -0.21 -3.33 20.30
CA ASN A 218 0.98 -2.48 20.23
C ASN A 218 1.60 -2.27 21.62
N ILE A 219 0.79 -1.97 22.63
CA ILE A 219 1.27 -1.78 24.01
C ILE A 219 1.96 -3.06 24.51
N GLN A 220 1.39 -4.23 24.22
CA GLN A 220 1.94 -5.53 24.61
C GLN A 220 3.21 -5.91 23.84
N ASN A 221 3.45 -5.34 22.66
CA ASN A 221 4.58 -5.66 21.78
C ASN A 221 5.57 -4.47 21.64
N GLY A 222 5.72 -3.70 22.73
CA GLY A 222 6.73 -2.65 22.85
C GLY A 222 6.55 -1.47 21.87
N LEU A 223 5.32 -1.20 21.42
CA LEU A 223 4.98 -0.14 20.46
C LEU A 223 5.71 -0.22 19.11
N SER A 224 6.22 -1.39 18.75
CA SER A 224 7.07 -1.59 17.57
C SER A 224 6.48 -1.03 16.26
N THR A 225 5.17 -1.21 16.02
CA THR A 225 4.49 -0.63 14.85
C THR A 225 4.45 0.89 14.88
N LEU A 226 4.16 1.49 16.04
CA LEU A 226 4.08 2.93 16.20
C LEU A 226 5.45 3.57 16.03
N GLU A 227 6.49 3.00 16.65
CA GLU A 227 7.86 3.45 16.50
C GLU A 227 8.34 3.40 15.04
N HIS A 228 8.03 2.32 14.32
CA HIS A 228 8.40 2.22 12.90
C HIS A 228 7.61 3.19 12.03
N THR A 229 6.35 3.46 12.37
CA THR A 229 5.55 4.48 11.69
C THR A 229 6.15 5.87 11.92
N MET A 230 6.65 6.15 13.13
CA MET A 230 7.34 7.38 13.47
C MET A 230 8.70 7.52 12.76
N ASP A 231 9.43 6.43 12.50
CA ASP A 231 10.66 6.47 11.69
C ASP A 231 10.40 6.97 10.26
N ASN A 232 9.24 6.66 9.67
CA ASN A 232 8.89 7.22 8.36
C ASN A 232 8.76 8.75 8.39
N ALA A 233 8.62 9.34 9.58
CA ALA A 233 8.69 10.78 9.83
C ALA A 233 9.98 11.13 10.59
N ASP A 234 11.14 10.70 10.05
CA ASP A 234 12.50 10.90 10.61
C ASP A 234 12.74 12.25 11.34
N TRP A 235 12.17 13.37 10.84
CA TRP A 235 12.31 14.71 11.43
C TRP A 235 11.69 14.84 12.83
N VAL A 236 10.79 13.93 13.22
CA VAL A 236 10.16 13.88 14.54
C VAL A 236 11.15 13.39 15.61
N ARG A 237 12.13 12.55 15.23
CA ARG A 237 13.09 11.95 16.18
C ARG A 237 14.42 12.67 16.25
N ASP A 238 14.90 13.24 15.14
CA ASP A 238 16.16 13.99 15.10
C ASP A 238 15.97 15.36 14.43
N PRO A 239 15.35 16.33 15.15
CA PRO A 239 15.11 17.66 14.61
C PRO A 239 16.39 18.47 14.38
N GLY A 240 17.46 18.15 15.12
CA GLY A 240 18.71 18.91 15.16
C GLY A 240 19.64 18.64 13.97
N ALA A 241 19.73 17.38 13.51
CA ALA A 241 20.59 17.00 12.39
C ALA A 241 20.03 17.42 11.00
N ARG A 242 18.78 17.90 10.92
CA ARG A 242 18.07 18.17 9.66
C ARG A 242 17.34 19.51 9.62
N ALA A 243 17.92 20.55 10.20
CA ALA A 243 17.35 21.91 10.25
C ALA A 243 17.17 22.64 8.88
N GLY A 244 17.16 21.93 7.75
CA GLY A 244 17.09 22.49 6.40
C GLY A 244 15.82 22.08 5.64
N LEU A 245 15.28 23.00 4.83
CA LEU A 245 14.15 22.75 3.94
C LEU A 245 14.61 22.07 2.64
N ASN A 246 14.01 20.94 2.28
CA ASN A 246 14.29 20.20 1.05
C ASN A 246 13.30 20.56 -0.07
N TRP A 247 13.54 21.71 -0.72
CA TRP A 247 12.72 22.19 -1.83
C TRP A 247 12.71 21.24 -3.04
N ALA A 248 13.80 20.50 -3.26
CA ALA A 248 13.89 19.52 -4.34
C ALA A 248 12.96 18.33 -4.10
N ALA A 249 12.93 17.79 -2.87
CA ALA A 249 12.03 16.71 -2.50
C ALA A 249 10.56 17.16 -2.52
N LEU A 250 10.26 18.39 -2.10
CA LEU A 250 8.93 18.98 -2.28
C LEU A 250 8.54 19.06 -3.76
N GLY A 251 9.43 19.55 -4.62
CA GLY A 251 9.20 19.65 -6.07
C GLY A 251 8.99 18.28 -6.72
N GLU A 252 9.80 17.28 -6.37
CA GLU A 252 9.66 15.89 -6.81
C GLU A 252 8.32 15.30 -6.37
N PHE A 253 7.95 15.48 -5.10
CA PHE A 253 6.67 15.02 -4.57
C PHE A 253 5.50 15.70 -5.28
N ALA A 254 5.50 17.02 -5.40
CA ALA A 254 4.45 17.79 -6.06
C ALA A 254 4.31 17.42 -7.54
N GLY A 255 5.43 17.27 -8.26
CA GLY A 255 5.47 16.79 -9.63
C GLY A 255 4.89 15.37 -9.77
N SER A 256 5.24 14.47 -8.85
CA SER A 256 4.71 13.10 -8.86
C SER A 256 3.19 13.02 -8.72
N GLN A 257 2.55 14.02 -8.10
CA GLN A 257 1.09 14.05 -7.96
C GLN A 257 0.37 14.18 -9.31
N PHE A 258 0.99 14.83 -10.31
CA PHE A 258 0.44 14.87 -11.68
C PHE A 258 0.40 13.48 -12.32
N VAL A 259 1.35 12.61 -11.97
CA VAL A 259 1.38 11.22 -12.45
C VAL A 259 0.39 10.38 -11.66
N VAL A 260 0.42 10.45 -10.33
CA VAL A 260 -0.42 9.62 -9.43
C VAL A 260 -1.91 9.87 -9.62
N PHE A 261 -2.32 11.14 -9.71
CA PHE A 261 -3.73 11.53 -9.83
C PHE A 261 -4.17 11.87 -11.27
N GLY A 262 -3.21 12.00 -12.19
CA GLY A 262 -3.46 12.41 -13.57
C GLY A 262 -3.50 13.94 -13.73
N PRO A 263 -2.88 14.48 -14.79
CA PRO A 263 -2.64 15.92 -14.89
C PRO A 263 -3.93 16.73 -15.00
N VAL A 264 -4.91 16.25 -15.76
CA VAL A 264 -6.18 16.96 -15.97
C VAL A 264 -7.01 17.02 -14.68
N LEU A 265 -7.09 15.92 -13.93
CA LEU A 265 -7.83 15.88 -12.67
C LEU A 265 -7.14 16.69 -11.58
N LEU A 266 -5.81 16.68 -11.52
CA LEU A 266 -5.08 17.51 -10.54
C LEU A 266 -5.31 19.00 -10.80
N VAL A 267 -5.20 19.45 -12.04
CA VAL A 267 -5.53 20.85 -12.39
C VAL A 267 -7.01 21.14 -12.08
N GLY A 268 -7.91 20.19 -12.33
CA GLY A 268 -9.32 20.28 -11.95
C GLY A 268 -9.54 20.47 -10.44
N LEU A 269 -8.82 19.71 -9.62
CA LEU A 269 -8.88 19.80 -8.16
C LEU A 269 -8.36 21.16 -7.66
N LEU A 270 -7.21 21.59 -8.16
CA LEU A 270 -6.62 22.90 -7.82
C LEU A 270 -7.52 24.05 -8.27
N TRP A 271 -8.13 23.95 -9.45
CA TRP A 271 -9.09 24.94 -9.91
C TRP A 271 -10.37 24.96 -9.07
N SER A 272 -10.85 23.78 -8.63
CA SER A 272 -11.95 23.69 -7.67
C SER A 272 -11.61 24.43 -6.37
N ALA A 273 -10.36 24.32 -5.90
CA ALA A 273 -9.87 25.03 -4.73
C ALA A 273 -9.86 26.54 -4.92
N VAL A 274 -9.30 27.03 -6.03
CA VAL A 274 -9.28 28.47 -6.37
C VAL A 274 -10.70 29.03 -6.47
N LYS A 275 -11.62 28.31 -7.09
CA LYS A 275 -13.03 28.71 -7.22
C LYS A 275 -13.87 28.39 -5.98
N ARG A 276 -13.28 27.80 -4.93
CA ARG A 276 -13.94 27.34 -3.70
C ARG A 276 -15.19 26.49 -3.97
N ARG A 277 -15.18 25.72 -5.06
CA ARG A 277 -16.25 24.78 -5.42
C ARG A 277 -16.08 23.49 -4.64
N SER A 278 -17.19 22.86 -4.29
CA SER A 278 -17.17 21.59 -3.54
C SER A 278 -16.35 21.67 -2.25
N ALA A 279 -16.47 22.80 -1.52
CA ALA A 279 -15.64 23.12 -0.34
C ALA A 279 -15.50 21.95 0.64
N MET A 280 -16.60 21.22 0.86
CA MET A 280 -16.64 20.02 1.68
C MET A 280 -15.63 18.95 1.24
N LEU A 281 -15.62 18.60 -0.05
CA LEU A 281 -14.70 17.61 -0.63
C LEU A 281 -13.26 18.11 -0.62
N LEU A 282 -13.05 19.42 -0.80
CA LEU A 282 -11.72 20.03 -0.73
C LEU A 282 -11.08 19.90 0.66
N TRP A 283 -11.87 20.01 1.74
CA TRP A 283 -11.36 19.78 3.10
C TRP A 283 -11.03 18.32 3.41
N PHE A 284 -11.51 17.37 2.61
CA PHE A 284 -11.10 15.97 2.64
C PHE A 284 -9.93 15.63 1.70
N ALA A 285 -9.46 16.59 0.91
CA ALA A 285 -8.37 16.38 -0.06
C ALA A 285 -7.14 17.25 0.25
N LEU A 286 -7.32 18.57 0.35
CA LEU A 286 -6.22 19.53 0.43
C LEU A 286 -5.42 19.43 1.73
N PRO A 287 -6.00 19.21 2.93
CA PRO A 287 -5.19 19.08 4.15
C PRO A 287 -4.19 17.92 4.07
N ILE A 288 -4.57 16.82 3.42
CA ILE A 288 -3.70 15.66 3.20
C ILE A 288 -2.55 16.04 2.26
N LEU A 289 -2.85 16.71 1.14
CA LEU A 289 -1.81 17.19 0.22
C LEU A 289 -0.85 18.17 0.90
N VAL A 290 -1.37 19.12 1.68
CA VAL A 290 -0.56 20.09 2.42
C VAL A 290 0.31 19.39 3.46
N LEU A 291 -0.25 18.44 4.23
CA LEU A 291 0.49 17.69 5.23
C LEU A 291 1.63 16.88 4.61
N VAL A 292 1.37 16.18 3.50
CA VAL A 292 2.39 15.36 2.85
C VAL A 292 3.40 16.21 2.06
N CYS A 293 3.01 17.38 1.54
CA CYS A 293 3.96 18.38 1.04
C CYS A 293 4.87 18.90 2.16
N GLY A 294 4.32 19.20 3.33
CA GLY A 294 5.11 19.57 4.51
C GLY A 294 6.08 18.46 4.90
N GLN A 295 5.61 17.21 4.90
CA GLN A 295 6.47 16.05 5.08
C GLN A 295 7.58 15.99 4.03
N ALA A 296 7.26 16.14 2.73
CA ALA A 296 8.22 16.13 1.62
C ALA A 296 9.28 17.25 1.73
N LEU A 297 8.91 18.39 2.30
CA LEU A 297 9.80 19.52 2.53
C LEU A 297 10.76 19.27 3.70
N LEU A 298 10.31 18.55 4.73
CA LEU A 298 11.11 18.23 5.93
C LEU A 298 11.92 16.93 5.78
N SER A 299 11.41 15.98 5.00
CA SER A 299 12.01 14.67 4.73
C SER A 299 11.49 14.12 3.40
N LYS A 300 12.09 13.06 2.83
CA LYS A 300 11.54 12.46 1.61
C LYS A 300 10.15 11.87 1.87
N ALA A 301 9.22 12.07 0.93
CA ALA A 301 7.88 11.49 0.96
C ALA A 301 7.63 10.67 -0.31
N TYR A 302 7.00 9.50 -0.16
CA TYR A 302 6.59 8.71 -1.32
C TYR A 302 5.29 9.25 -1.92
N ALA A 303 5.17 9.15 -3.25
CA ALA A 303 4.04 9.72 -3.98
C ALA A 303 2.67 9.20 -3.52
N ASN A 304 2.59 7.93 -3.09
CA ASN A 304 1.34 7.32 -2.59
C ASN A 304 0.94 7.78 -1.18
N TRP A 305 1.79 8.51 -0.44
CA TRP A 305 1.43 8.96 0.91
C TRP A 305 0.26 9.95 0.93
N ALA A 306 0.04 10.68 -0.17
CA ALA A 306 -1.09 11.57 -0.37
C ALA A 306 -2.35 10.87 -0.92
N ALA A 307 -2.30 9.57 -1.19
CA ALA A 307 -3.31 8.88 -2.00
C ALA A 307 -4.75 8.99 -1.46
N ALA A 308 -4.93 9.04 -0.13
CA ALA A 308 -6.23 9.22 0.50
C ALA A 308 -6.92 10.55 0.10
N ALA A 309 -6.15 11.59 -0.24
CA ALA A 309 -6.67 12.86 -0.73
C ALA A 309 -7.52 12.69 -2.00
N TYR A 310 -7.17 11.71 -2.82
CA TYR A 310 -7.77 11.52 -4.13
C TYR A 310 -9.13 10.83 -4.09
N LEU A 311 -9.58 10.31 -2.93
CA LEU A 311 -10.94 9.78 -2.79
C LEU A 311 -11.98 10.91 -2.93
N ALA A 312 -11.91 11.93 -2.07
CA ALA A 312 -12.74 13.13 -2.20
C ALA A 312 -12.29 14.01 -3.39
N GLY A 313 -10.97 14.02 -3.65
CA GLY A 313 -10.35 14.77 -4.74
C GLY A 313 -10.90 14.39 -6.12
N THR A 314 -11.11 13.10 -6.42
CA THR A 314 -11.69 12.67 -7.70
C THR A 314 -13.08 13.26 -7.90
N ILE A 315 -13.94 13.26 -6.87
CA ILE A 315 -15.29 13.81 -6.99
C ILE A 315 -15.23 15.31 -7.28
N ALA A 316 -14.43 16.07 -6.53
CA ALA A 316 -14.27 17.52 -6.73
C ALA A 316 -13.67 17.85 -8.11
N ALA A 317 -12.65 17.11 -8.53
CA ALA A 317 -12.01 17.26 -9.83
C ALA A 317 -12.98 16.97 -10.98
N VAL A 318 -13.74 15.87 -10.92
CA VAL A 318 -14.68 15.48 -11.99
C VAL A 318 -15.80 16.51 -12.14
N ILE A 319 -16.36 17.02 -11.03
CA ILE A 319 -17.36 18.10 -11.04
C ILE A 319 -16.81 19.35 -11.75
N THR A 320 -15.52 19.64 -11.57
CA THR A 320 -14.88 20.81 -12.17
C THR A 320 -14.54 20.59 -13.64
N VAL A 321 -13.83 19.51 -13.97
CA VAL A 321 -13.35 19.20 -15.33
C VAL A 321 -14.51 18.94 -16.29
N ARG A 322 -15.63 18.33 -15.84
CA ARG A 322 -16.82 18.18 -16.70
C ARG A 322 -17.37 19.52 -17.15
N GLY A 323 -17.23 20.57 -16.34
CA GLY A 323 -17.67 21.93 -16.63
C GLY A 323 -16.81 22.61 -17.69
N TRP A 324 -15.59 22.14 -17.93
CA TRP A 324 -14.73 22.61 -19.02
C TRP A 324 -15.08 21.99 -20.37
N GLY A 325 -15.97 20.98 -20.38
CA GLY A 325 -16.49 20.36 -21.58
C GLY A 325 -16.06 18.91 -21.76
N ARG A 326 -16.73 18.22 -22.71
CA ARG A 326 -16.53 16.78 -22.97
C ARG A 326 -15.10 16.42 -23.38
N TRP A 327 -14.39 17.34 -24.03
CA TRP A 327 -13.01 17.12 -24.48
C TRP A 327 -12.04 17.00 -23.31
N ALA A 328 -12.11 17.90 -22.32
CA ALA A 328 -11.24 17.83 -21.13
C ALA A 328 -11.45 16.51 -20.37
N MET A 329 -12.70 16.10 -20.18
CA MET A 329 -13.02 14.81 -19.57
C MET A 329 -12.55 13.62 -20.42
N GLY A 330 -12.73 13.68 -21.74
CA GLY A 330 -12.28 12.65 -22.67
C GLY A 330 -10.76 12.47 -22.65
N VAL A 331 -9.99 13.57 -22.65
CA VAL A 331 -8.52 13.54 -22.52
C VAL A 331 -8.11 12.95 -21.18
N SER A 332 -8.75 13.36 -20.08
CA SER A 332 -8.45 12.80 -18.75
C SER A 332 -8.64 11.28 -18.70
N LEU A 333 -9.77 10.79 -19.23
CA LEU A 333 -10.08 9.36 -19.26
C LEU A 333 -9.17 8.60 -20.21
N ALA A 334 -8.83 9.17 -21.37
CA ALA A 334 -7.92 8.55 -22.34
C ALA A 334 -6.50 8.42 -21.77
N LEU A 335 -5.98 9.46 -21.10
CA LEU A 335 -4.68 9.42 -20.43
C LEU A 335 -4.67 8.40 -19.28
N GLY A 336 -5.71 8.43 -18.42
CA GLY A 336 -5.84 7.49 -17.32
C GLY A 336 -5.94 6.03 -17.79
N ALA A 337 -6.85 5.75 -18.73
CA ALA A 337 -7.03 4.41 -19.28
C ALA A 337 -5.79 3.93 -20.05
N GLY A 338 -5.20 4.79 -20.88
CA GLY A 338 -3.98 4.47 -21.62
C GLY A 338 -2.81 4.13 -20.70
N LEU A 339 -2.56 4.96 -19.67
CA LEU A 339 -1.52 4.68 -18.70
C LEU A 339 -1.84 3.44 -17.85
N ALA A 340 -3.10 3.23 -17.47
CA ALA A 340 -3.51 2.01 -16.77
C ALA A 340 -3.20 0.76 -17.61
N VAL A 341 -3.54 0.75 -18.91
CA VAL A 341 -3.23 -0.35 -19.83
C VAL A 341 -1.72 -0.55 -19.96
N VAL A 342 -0.95 0.53 -20.18
CA VAL A 342 0.52 0.45 -20.27
C VAL A 342 1.12 -0.17 -19.00
N LEU A 343 0.66 0.25 -17.82
CA LEU A 343 1.14 -0.31 -16.56
C LEU A 343 0.78 -1.79 -16.40
N VAL A 344 -0.42 -2.21 -16.82
CA VAL A 344 -0.80 -3.63 -16.83
C VAL A 344 0.15 -4.42 -17.73
N LEU A 345 0.30 -3.97 -18.98
CA LEU A 345 1.15 -4.62 -19.97
C LEU A 345 2.61 -4.65 -19.50
N ALA A 346 3.05 -3.64 -18.75
CA ALA A 346 4.37 -3.61 -18.14
C ALA A 346 4.61 -4.78 -17.16
N THR A 347 3.57 -5.24 -16.45
CA THR A 347 3.67 -6.42 -15.57
C THR A 347 3.73 -7.73 -16.35
N VAL A 348 3.02 -7.83 -17.46
CA VAL A 348 2.97 -9.03 -18.33
C VAL A 348 4.29 -9.19 -19.10
N PHE A 349 4.78 -8.11 -19.69
CA PHE A 349 6.02 -8.08 -20.47
C PHE A 349 7.23 -7.65 -19.64
N ALA A 350 7.16 -7.76 -18.30
CA ALA A 350 8.23 -7.34 -17.40
C ALA A 350 9.63 -7.84 -17.80
N PRO A 351 9.83 -9.11 -18.23
CA PRO A 351 11.16 -9.63 -18.57
C PRO A 351 11.74 -9.12 -19.89
N VAL A 352 10.95 -8.42 -20.73
CA VAL A 352 11.40 -7.99 -22.06
C VAL A 352 11.38 -6.48 -22.26
N LEU A 353 10.59 -5.75 -21.48
CA LEU A 353 10.51 -4.30 -21.59
C LEU A 353 11.74 -3.64 -20.98
N ARG A 354 12.50 -2.90 -21.81
CA ARG A 354 13.70 -2.14 -21.43
C ARG A 354 13.51 -0.65 -21.59
N LEU A 355 14.25 0.13 -20.81
CA LEU A 355 14.31 1.58 -20.97
C LEU A 355 15.46 1.94 -21.93
N GLY A 356 15.15 1.99 -23.24
CA GLY A 356 16.18 2.10 -24.29
C GLY A 356 17.12 0.88 -24.24
N ASP A 357 18.42 1.13 -24.38
CA ASP A 357 19.48 0.11 -24.17
C ASP A 357 19.78 -0.16 -22.68
N GLY A 358 18.98 0.40 -21.78
CA GLY A 358 19.15 0.36 -20.34
C GLY A 358 18.58 -0.90 -19.65
N PRO A 359 18.34 -0.82 -18.32
CA PRO A 359 17.78 -1.92 -17.55
C PRO A 359 16.34 -2.24 -17.93
N LEU A 360 15.84 -3.37 -17.43
CA LEU A 360 14.43 -3.74 -17.54
C LEU A 360 13.56 -2.69 -16.81
N LEU A 361 12.45 -2.30 -17.42
CA LEU A 361 11.52 -1.32 -16.86
C LEU A 361 11.01 -1.75 -15.47
N MET A 362 10.84 -3.06 -15.28
CA MET A 362 10.37 -3.69 -14.04
C MET A 362 11.48 -4.48 -13.35
N GLU A 363 12.76 -4.12 -13.53
CA GLU A 363 13.93 -4.84 -13.00
C GLU A 363 13.80 -5.20 -11.51
N ARG A 364 13.25 -4.29 -10.69
CA ARG A 364 13.03 -4.50 -9.25
C ARG A 364 12.06 -5.64 -8.88
N TYR A 365 11.24 -6.11 -9.83
CA TYR A 365 10.28 -7.21 -9.66
C TYR A 365 10.75 -8.52 -10.29
N LEU A 366 11.99 -8.59 -10.78
CA LEU A 366 12.51 -9.76 -11.47
C LEU A 366 13.77 -10.28 -10.78
N GLY A 367 14.09 -11.55 -11.02
CA GLY A 367 15.32 -12.17 -10.54
C GLY A 367 15.30 -12.51 -9.04
N ARG A 368 14.15 -12.39 -8.38
CA ARG A 368 13.96 -12.78 -6.96
C ARG A 368 13.88 -14.29 -6.86
N ILE A 369 13.08 -14.91 -7.73
CA ILE A 369 13.03 -16.37 -7.89
C ILE A 369 14.41 -16.91 -8.28
N ALA A 370 15.11 -16.26 -9.20
CA ALA A 370 16.46 -16.70 -9.58
C ALA A 370 17.43 -16.68 -8.38
N MET A 371 17.42 -15.59 -7.60
CA MET A 371 18.25 -15.46 -6.40
C MET A 371 17.98 -16.55 -5.36
N SER A 372 16.74 -16.72 -4.92
CA SER A 372 16.41 -17.71 -3.88
C SER A 372 16.51 -19.15 -4.38
N SER A 373 16.31 -19.41 -5.67
CA SER A 373 16.60 -20.73 -6.27
C SER A 373 18.10 -21.05 -6.23
N ALA A 374 18.95 -20.07 -6.56
CA ALA A 374 20.40 -20.25 -6.50
C ALA A 374 20.90 -20.46 -5.06
N ILE A 375 20.29 -19.77 -4.08
CA ILE A 375 20.55 -19.98 -2.66
C ILE A 375 20.16 -21.41 -2.24
N ALA A 376 18.96 -21.86 -2.62
CA ALA A 376 18.50 -23.21 -2.29
C ALA A 376 19.39 -24.30 -2.92
N ALA A 377 19.76 -24.13 -4.19
CA ALA A 377 20.68 -25.04 -4.88
C ALA A 377 22.07 -25.06 -4.22
N ARG A 378 22.56 -23.91 -3.74
CA ARG A 378 23.82 -23.87 -2.99
C ARG A 378 23.70 -24.56 -1.64
N ALA A 379 22.60 -24.38 -0.92
CA ALA A 379 22.38 -25.07 0.35
C ALA A 379 22.36 -26.60 0.16
N GLU A 380 21.68 -27.08 -0.89
CA GLU A 380 21.66 -28.50 -1.24
C GLU A 380 23.06 -29.03 -1.60
N ALA A 381 23.83 -28.29 -2.42
CA ALA A 381 25.20 -28.68 -2.81
C ALA A 381 26.16 -28.77 -1.61
N GLU A 382 25.99 -27.90 -0.61
CA GLU A 382 26.76 -27.90 0.63
C GLU A 382 26.22 -28.86 1.69
N GLY A 383 25.10 -29.55 1.42
CA GLY A 383 24.47 -30.48 2.35
C GLY A 383 23.87 -29.83 3.61
N VAL A 384 23.49 -28.55 3.54
CA VAL A 384 22.90 -27.80 4.66
C VAL A 384 21.40 -27.54 4.42
N SER A 385 20.61 -27.64 5.50
CA SER A 385 19.15 -27.45 5.47
C SER A 385 18.68 -26.10 6.00
N VAL A 386 19.61 -25.25 6.47
CA VAL A 386 19.30 -23.95 7.08
C VAL A 386 20.04 -22.83 6.36
N VAL A 387 19.31 -21.77 6.01
CA VAL A 387 19.85 -20.53 5.46
C VAL A 387 19.65 -19.39 6.46
N VAL A 388 20.71 -18.64 6.71
CA VAL A 388 20.68 -17.38 7.46
C VAL A 388 20.99 -16.25 6.51
N ALA A 389 20.15 -15.22 6.44
CA ALA A 389 20.38 -14.06 5.57
C ALA A 389 20.19 -12.73 6.30
N ASP A 390 20.89 -11.68 5.84
CA ASP A 390 20.78 -10.32 6.40
C ASP A 390 20.07 -9.30 5.47
N ASP A 391 19.83 -9.65 4.20
CA ASP A 391 19.13 -8.81 3.24
C ASP A 391 17.61 -9.11 3.25
N ARG A 392 16.79 -8.09 3.57
CA ARG A 392 15.32 -8.18 3.63
C ARG A 392 14.72 -8.65 2.29
N ASP A 393 15.28 -8.26 1.16
CA ASP A 393 14.72 -8.61 -0.16
C ASP A 393 14.89 -10.11 -0.44
N VAL A 394 16.01 -10.69 0.02
CA VAL A 394 16.30 -12.13 -0.05
C VAL A 394 15.41 -12.91 0.93
N LEU A 395 15.33 -12.46 2.18
CA LEU A 395 14.51 -13.08 3.22
C LEU A 395 13.03 -13.15 2.80
N ALA A 396 12.50 -12.06 2.22
CA ALA A 396 11.11 -12.02 1.83
C ALA A 396 10.73 -13.10 0.82
N ASP A 397 11.56 -13.29 -0.21
CA ASP A 397 11.31 -14.31 -1.22
C ASP A 397 11.58 -15.73 -0.71
N LEU A 398 12.62 -15.93 0.11
CA LEU A 398 12.91 -17.22 0.77
C LEU A 398 11.73 -17.66 1.65
N PHE A 399 11.25 -16.82 2.56
CA PHE A 399 10.13 -17.16 3.44
C PHE A 399 8.87 -17.48 2.65
N TYR A 400 8.55 -16.67 1.65
CA TYR A 400 7.38 -16.87 0.79
C TYR A 400 7.48 -18.19 0.01
N ARG A 401 8.62 -18.51 -0.60
CA ARG A 401 8.81 -19.73 -1.39
C ARG A 401 8.95 -20.99 -0.52
N ILE A 402 9.54 -20.89 0.67
CA ILE A 402 9.68 -22.01 1.62
C ILE A 402 8.35 -22.34 2.28
N ARG A 403 7.50 -21.34 2.60
CA ARG A 403 6.27 -21.56 3.38
C ARG A 403 4.98 -21.56 2.54
N GLY A 404 4.91 -20.82 1.44
CA GLY A 404 3.69 -20.66 0.63
C GLY A 404 3.25 -21.91 -0.15
N ARG A 405 1.95 -22.11 -0.33
CA ARG A 405 1.31 -23.22 -1.06
C ARG A 405 1.02 -22.83 -2.50
N GLY A 406 1.39 -23.69 -3.46
CA GLY A 406 1.15 -23.42 -4.88
C GLY A 406 1.88 -22.17 -5.41
N VAL A 407 2.97 -21.76 -4.76
CA VAL A 407 3.81 -20.63 -5.19
C VAL A 407 4.79 -21.08 -6.27
N ALA A 408 5.08 -20.19 -7.21
CA ALA A 408 6.04 -20.46 -8.28
C ALA A 408 7.44 -20.73 -7.68
N GLY A 409 8.07 -21.83 -8.12
CA GLY A 409 9.37 -22.23 -7.60
C GLY A 409 9.35 -22.60 -6.11
N LYS A 410 8.30 -23.24 -5.59
CA LYS A 410 8.30 -23.74 -4.20
C LYS A 410 9.65 -24.35 -3.80
N ILE A 411 10.17 -23.96 -2.64
CA ILE A 411 11.40 -24.54 -2.05
C ILE A 411 10.97 -25.50 -0.93
N THR A 412 11.54 -26.70 -0.91
CA THR A 412 11.23 -27.76 0.08
C THR A 412 12.51 -28.23 0.77
N GLY A 413 12.40 -28.64 2.05
CA GLY A 413 13.55 -29.16 2.80
C GLY A 413 14.55 -28.10 3.27
N LEU A 414 14.20 -26.82 3.17
CA LEU A 414 15.04 -25.70 3.57
C LEU A 414 14.31 -24.83 4.59
N GLU A 415 15.01 -24.41 5.63
CA GLU A 415 14.55 -23.39 6.57
C GLU A 415 15.32 -22.08 6.36
N ALA A 416 14.66 -20.95 6.57
CA ALA A 416 15.27 -19.64 6.47
C ALA A 416 15.10 -18.85 7.77
N TYR A 417 16.15 -18.14 8.16
CA TYR A 417 16.19 -17.26 9.32
C TYR A 417 16.88 -15.95 8.99
N ALA A 418 16.52 -14.89 9.70
CA ALA A 418 17.25 -13.64 9.64
C ALA A 418 18.51 -13.71 10.52
N ARG A 419 19.60 -13.09 10.07
CA ARG A 419 20.76 -12.89 10.94
C ARG A 419 20.35 -12.09 12.18
N PRO A 420 20.66 -12.55 13.40
CA PRO A 420 20.35 -11.78 14.60
C PRO A 420 21.12 -10.45 14.59
N GLU A 421 20.47 -9.39 15.05
CA GLU A 421 21.09 -8.07 15.22
C GLU A 421 20.83 -7.53 16.63
N ARG A 422 21.84 -6.87 17.20
CA ARG A 422 21.71 -6.23 18.52
C ARG A 422 20.94 -4.92 18.40
N GLY A 423 20.13 -4.64 19.42
CA GLY A 423 19.32 -3.43 19.48
C GLY A 423 17.98 -3.60 18.77
N ARG A 424 17.48 -2.50 18.19
CA ARG A 424 16.16 -2.50 17.56
C ARG A 424 16.21 -3.29 16.24
N PRO A 425 15.33 -4.29 16.04
CA PRO A 425 15.28 -5.04 14.80
C PRO A 425 15.03 -4.09 13.61
N PRO A 426 15.82 -4.16 12.52
CA PRO A 426 15.64 -3.28 11.36
C PRO A 426 14.43 -3.67 10.49
N ASN A 427 13.95 -4.91 10.61
CA ASN A 427 12.83 -5.43 9.84
C ASN A 427 12.11 -6.57 10.61
N HIS A 428 10.96 -6.97 10.07
CA HIS A 428 10.12 -8.02 10.66
C HIS A 428 10.82 -9.38 10.79
N TYR A 429 11.65 -9.76 9.81
CA TYR A 429 12.32 -11.06 9.82
C TYR A 429 13.32 -11.15 10.97
N VAL A 430 14.07 -10.07 11.26
CA VAL A 430 14.94 -10.02 12.44
C VAL A 430 14.11 -10.01 13.73
N GLN A 431 12.96 -9.32 13.75
CA GLN A 431 12.11 -9.26 14.94
C GLN A 431 11.51 -10.62 15.34
N SER A 432 11.00 -11.37 14.35
CA SER A 432 10.17 -12.56 14.59
C SER A 432 10.84 -13.88 14.21
N HIS A 433 11.92 -13.83 13.41
CA HIS A 433 12.57 -15.01 12.84
C HIS A 433 14.10 -14.89 12.86
N ALA A 434 14.67 -14.25 13.89
CA ALA A 434 16.11 -14.26 14.12
C ALA A 434 16.61 -15.68 14.36
N PHE A 435 17.77 -16.00 13.77
CA PHE A 435 18.41 -17.30 13.94
C PHE A 435 18.91 -17.46 15.39
N ALA A 436 18.52 -18.56 16.03
CA ALA A 436 18.85 -18.87 17.42
C ALA A 436 19.95 -19.94 17.58
N GLY A 437 20.51 -20.41 16.46
CA GLY A 437 21.54 -21.46 16.41
C GLY A 437 21.03 -22.81 15.89
N SER A 438 21.94 -23.65 15.42
CA SER A 438 21.67 -25.04 15.00
C SER A 438 22.84 -25.98 15.31
N PRO A 439 22.61 -27.31 15.41
CA PRO A 439 23.68 -28.28 15.72
C PRO A 439 24.71 -28.48 14.61
N GLY A 440 24.39 -28.12 13.37
CA GLY A 440 25.27 -28.26 12.21
C GLY A 440 25.45 -26.94 11.47
N ASP A 441 26.30 -26.99 10.45
CA ASP A 441 26.60 -25.85 9.58
C ASP A 441 25.35 -25.30 8.90
N VAL A 442 25.39 -24.00 8.62
CA VAL A 442 24.34 -23.27 7.93
C VAL A 442 24.91 -22.48 6.77
N LEU A 443 24.06 -22.16 5.79
CA LEU A 443 24.42 -21.26 4.71
C LEU A 443 24.15 -19.81 5.12
N TYR A 444 25.19 -19.00 5.25
CA TYR A 444 25.06 -17.57 5.47
C TYR A 444 25.11 -16.80 4.16
N VAL A 445 24.07 -16.02 3.88
CA VAL A 445 23.94 -15.19 2.69
C VAL A 445 23.92 -13.72 3.10
N SER A 446 24.88 -12.95 2.60
CA SER A 446 24.98 -11.53 2.95
C SER A 446 25.28 -10.66 1.74
N ARG A 447 24.66 -9.48 1.75
CA ARG A 447 25.03 -8.41 0.81
C ARG A 447 26.42 -7.83 1.12
N ARG A 448 26.91 -7.97 2.35
CA ARG A 448 28.18 -7.40 2.80
C ARG A 448 29.31 -8.30 2.34
N ASN A 449 30.30 -7.74 1.65
CA ASN A 449 31.52 -8.46 1.32
C ASN A 449 32.51 -8.45 2.50
N VAL A 450 32.05 -8.91 3.66
CA VAL A 450 32.82 -8.97 4.90
C VAL A 450 32.63 -10.37 5.49
N PRO A 451 33.72 -11.10 5.81
CA PRO A 451 33.61 -12.40 6.45
C PRO A 451 32.82 -12.32 7.77
N PRO A 452 31.98 -13.32 8.07
CA PRO A 452 31.33 -13.39 9.37
C PRO A 452 32.39 -13.58 10.47
N ALA A 453 32.17 -12.95 11.62
CA ALA A 453 33.09 -12.99 12.76
C ALA A 453 32.90 -14.28 13.59
N CYS A 454 33.03 -15.44 12.96
CA CYS A 454 33.01 -16.74 13.61
C CYS A 454 34.08 -17.66 13.03
N GLU A 455 34.65 -18.51 13.88
CA GLU A 455 35.64 -19.50 13.48
C GLU A 455 34.98 -20.57 12.60
N GLY A 456 35.73 -21.17 11.68
CA GLY A 456 35.20 -22.21 10.77
C GLY A 456 34.37 -21.69 9.59
N ALA A 457 34.26 -20.38 9.40
CA ALA A 457 33.59 -19.80 8.23
C ALA A 457 34.36 -20.11 6.92
N VAL A 458 33.68 -20.77 5.97
CA VAL A 458 34.22 -21.10 4.65
C VAL A 458 33.55 -20.23 3.60
N ALA A 459 34.34 -19.43 2.89
CA ALA A 459 33.86 -18.61 1.77
C ALA A 459 33.45 -19.52 0.59
N LEU A 460 32.29 -19.26 0.02
CA LEU A 460 31.80 -19.93 -1.18
C LEU A 460 31.65 -18.93 -2.33
N GLU A 461 31.49 -19.43 -3.55
CA GLU A 461 31.28 -18.54 -4.71
C GLU A 461 30.04 -17.66 -4.52
N PRO A 462 30.13 -16.34 -4.74
CA PRO A 462 29.00 -15.43 -4.64
C PRO A 462 27.87 -15.78 -5.62
N ILE A 463 26.63 -15.47 -5.24
CA ILE A 463 25.46 -15.64 -6.10
C ILE A 463 25.12 -14.29 -6.74
N ALA A 464 25.07 -14.26 -8.07
CA ALA A 464 24.74 -13.07 -8.84
C ALA A 464 23.87 -13.45 -10.05
N PRO A 465 22.54 -13.29 -9.97
CA PRO A 465 21.67 -13.49 -11.13
C PRO A 465 22.03 -12.54 -12.28
N ASP A 466 21.95 -13.02 -13.53
CA ASP A 466 22.35 -12.25 -14.72
C ASP A 466 21.45 -11.03 -14.98
N GLU A 467 20.18 -11.12 -14.55
CA GLU A 467 19.17 -10.08 -14.73
C GLU A 467 18.31 -9.86 -13.47
N GLY A 468 17.58 -8.74 -13.45
CA GLY A 468 16.64 -8.40 -12.38
C GLY A 468 17.26 -7.65 -11.20
N ALA A 469 16.53 -7.62 -10.09
CA ALA A 469 16.80 -6.78 -8.93
C ALA A 469 18.19 -7.00 -8.29
N PHE A 470 18.76 -8.19 -8.51
CA PHE A 470 20.03 -8.62 -7.94
C PHE A 470 21.21 -8.56 -8.91
N ARG A 471 20.99 -8.21 -10.19
CA ARG A 471 22.04 -8.15 -11.22
C ARG A 471 23.28 -7.34 -10.81
N ARG A 472 23.05 -6.24 -10.09
CA ARG A 472 24.12 -5.35 -9.58
C ARG A 472 24.25 -5.39 -8.07
N ARG A 473 23.69 -6.43 -7.43
CA ARG A 473 23.68 -6.66 -5.98
C ARG A 473 24.02 -8.13 -5.69
N PRO A 474 25.23 -8.60 -6.05
CA PRO A 474 25.64 -9.97 -5.75
C PRO A 474 25.56 -10.24 -4.24
N GLN A 475 25.22 -11.47 -3.89
CA GLN A 475 25.22 -11.93 -2.50
C GLN A 475 26.46 -12.77 -2.26
N THR A 476 27.22 -12.41 -1.24
CA THR A 476 28.30 -13.27 -0.74
C THR A 476 27.70 -14.42 0.04
N VAL A 477 28.33 -15.58 -0.05
CA VAL A 477 27.83 -16.83 0.52
C VAL A 477 28.94 -17.48 1.31
N TRP A 478 28.60 -17.95 2.50
CA TRP A 478 29.50 -18.61 3.43
C TRP A 478 28.84 -19.85 3.98
N ARG A 479 29.60 -20.92 4.19
CA ARG A 479 29.22 -21.99 5.10
C ARG A 479 29.79 -21.65 6.47
N VAL A 480 28.94 -21.57 7.49
CA VAL A 480 29.35 -21.21 8.84
C VAL A 480 28.81 -22.23 9.85
N PRO A 481 29.50 -22.44 10.97
CA PRO A 481 28.97 -23.25 12.06
C PRO A 481 27.63 -22.72 12.57
N GLY A 482 26.74 -23.62 12.98
CA GLY A 482 25.40 -23.26 13.47
C GLY A 482 25.39 -22.45 14.77
N ASP A 483 26.52 -22.34 15.47
CA ASP A 483 26.70 -21.54 16.67
C ASP A 483 27.32 -20.15 16.42
N CYS A 484 27.59 -19.78 15.16
CA CYS A 484 28.27 -18.55 14.71
C CYS A 484 27.76 -17.24 15.35
N TRP A 485 26.50 -17.20 15.79
CA TRP A 485 25.90 -16.03 16.46
C TRP A 485 25.37 -16.29 17.88
N THR A 486 25.60 -17.47 18.45
CA THR A 486 25.06 -17.85 19.76
C THR A 486 25.85 -17.26 20.94
N GLU A 487 27.17 -17.10 20.81
CA GLU A 487 28.03 -16.57 21.89
C GLU A 487 28.06 -15.04 21.97
N GLY A 488 27.53 -14.34 20.96
CA GLY A 488 27.46 -12.87 20.90
C GLY A 488 26.06 -12.27 21.10
N ALA A 489 25.03 -13.09 21.30
CA ALA A 489 23.62 -12.68 21.30
C ALA A 489 22.87 -12.93 22.62
N ARG A 490 23.56 -12.86 23.76
CA ARG A 490 22.90 -12.65 25.06
C ARG A 490 22.89 -11.13 25.37
N PRO A 491 21.79 -10.61 25.95
CA PRO A 491 21.66 -9.19 26.28
C PRO A 491 22.78 -8.66 27.16
#